data_AF-A0AA39UN89-F1
#
_entry.id   AF-A0AA39UN89-F1
#
_cell.length_a   1.000
_cell.length_b   1.000
_cell.length_c   1.000
_cell.angle_alpha   90.00
_cell.angle_beta   90.00
_cell.angle_gamma   90.00
#
_symmetry.space_group_name_H-M   'P 1'
#
loop_
_entity.id
_entity.type
_entity.pdbx_description
1 polymer ?
#
loop_
_entity_poly.entity_id
_entity_poly.type
_entity_poly.pdbx_seq_one_letter_code
_entity_poly.pdbx_strand_id
1 'polypeptide(L)'
;MSDIEASACEDIVLDCPYEEDINLIDEGAGTGSLLDADVQNTQRPGLSSAADEDWNHLLQHARIQETAQNSYLQGDVDFDVRFLDIAPELFILKCTVGWEDIVLFHIGRCMRLELGIKATFCIPLVQETLWLEAMMSSKLKDWLAGIPGVIRRNQQAVVYAISPEESRRALSCTVESPYTPGCWVKVHRGKFTRDVGIVSNVYPWGCRVLFVPNLDLHHRTNGQILSVNHDSEPKLFNATLVENAGLHVVEEGESLYRFRRSIYDHDLVTRRLSFSLLQTADEIPE
;
A
#
# COMPACT_ATOMS: atom_id res chain seq x y z
N MET A 1 39.47 38.74 30.23
CA MET A 1 39.00 37.51 30.90
C MET A 1 37.49 37.62 31.02
N SER A 2 36.79 37.11 30.02
CA SER A 2 35.36 36.80 30.00
C SER A 2 35.04 36.32 28.59
N ASP A 3 35.05 35.01 28.43
CA ASP A 3 34.68 34.27 27.22
C ASP A 3 33.16 34.31 27.04
N ILE A 4 32.70 34.63 25.82
CA ILE A 4 31.33 34.36 25.38
C ILE A 4 31.42 33.84 23.95
N GLU A 5 31.45 32.51 23.82
CA GLU A 5 31.20 31.81 22.57
C GLU A 5 29.68 31.84 22.31
N ALA A 6 29.28 32.56 21.26
CA ALA A 6 27.92 32.48 20.73
C ALA A 6 27.85 31.33 19.72
N SER A 7 27.40 30.17 20.20
CA SER A 7 27.03 29.02 19.37
C SER A 7 25.68 29.30 18.71
N ALA A 8 25.69 29.63 17.42
CA ALA A 8 24.48 29.66 16.60
C ALA A 8 24.11 28.21 16.23
N CYS A 9 23.14 27.63 16.94
CA CYS A 9 22.50 26.39 16.51
C CYS A 9 21.53 26.71 15.38
N GLU A 10 21.74 26.03 14.26
CA GLU A 10 20.92 26.05 13.06
C GLU A 10 19.52 25.49 13.36
N ASP A 11 18.49 26.24 12.96
CA ASP A 11 17.11 25.75 12.88
C ASP A 11 17.02 24.70 11.76
N ILE A 12 17.19 23.43 12.11
CA ILE A 12 16.83 22.32 11.23
C ILE A 12 15.31 22.18 11.30
N VAL A 13 14.63 22.85 10.38
CA VAL A 13 13.23 22.53 10.03
C VAL A 13 13.25 21.17 9.33
N LEU A 14 13.03 20.10 10.11
CA LEU A 14 12.64 18.80 9.59
C LEU A 14 11.18 18.87 9.14
N ASP A 15 10.95 19.50 7.99
CA ASP A 15 9.76 19.24 7.19
C ASP A 15 9.89 17.81 6.66
N CYS A 16 9.13 16.88 7.25
CA CYS A 16 8.88 15.57 6.66
C CYS A 16 7.66 15.68 5.74
N PRO A 17 7.82 15.81 4.40
CA PRO A 17 6.70 15.65 3.50
C PRO A 17 6.39 14.15 3.35
N TYR A 18 5.14 13.83 3.00
CA TYR A 18 4.62 12.50 2.66
C TYR A 18 4.05 11.66 3.81
N GLU A 19 3.04 12.21 4.48
CA GLU A 19 1.87 11.42 4.86
C GLU A 19 0.74 11.81 3.91
N GLU A 20 0.67 11.17 2.73
CA GLU A 20 -0.54 11.24 1.90
C GLU A 20 -1.51 10.14 2.35
N ASP A 21 -2.70 10.60 2.73
CA ASP A 21 -3.84 9.80 3.15
C ASP A 21 -4.27 8.82 2.04
N ILE A 22 -4.12 7.53 2.31
CA ILE A 22 -4.95 6.52 1.64
C ILE A 22 -6.23 6.38 2.46
N ASN A 23 -7.16 7.32 2.27
CA ASN A 23 -8.56 7.17 2.69
C ASN A 23 -9.23 6.12 1.79
N LEU A 24 -8.96 4.84 2.05
CA LEU A 24 -9.76 3.74 1.53
C LEU A 24 -10.90 3.49 2.53
N ILE A 25 -12.09 3.93 2.15
CA ILE A 25 -13.35 3.59 2.79
C ILE A 25 -13.47 2.06 2.75
N ASP A 26 -13.51 1.44 3.92
CA ASP A 26 -13.78 0.02 4.13
C ASP A 26 -15.31 -0.13 4.18
N GLU A 27 -15.95 -0.42 3.05
CA GLU A 27 -17.39 -0.70 3.00
C GLU A 27 -17.66 -2.12 3.51
N GLY A 28 -17.69 -2.26 4.84
CA GLY A 28 -18.23 -3.41 5.54
C GLY A 28 -19.76 -3.30 5.68
N ALA A 29 -20.46 -4.33 5.21
CA ALA A 29 -21.92 -4.43 5.16
C ALA A 29 -22.62 -4.26 6.53
N GLY A 30 -23.68 -3.44 6.55
CA GLY A 30 -24.60 -3.30 7.68
C GLY A 30 -25.94 -2.68 7.25
N THR A 31 -26.97 -3.52 7.15
CA THR A 31 -28.38 -3.20 6.87
C THR A 31 -29.08 -2.38 7.98
N GLY A 32 -29.88 -1.36 7.61
CA GLY A 32 -30.90 -0.79 8.52
C GLY A 32 -31.48 0.60 8.15
N SER A 33 -32.48 0.61 7.27
CA SER A 33 -33.55 1.61 7.02
C SER A 33 -33.80 2.75 8.05
N LEU A 34 -33.95 4.02 7.62
CA LEU A 34 -35.24 4.71 7.35
C LEU A 34 -35.06 6.25 7.12
N LEU A 35 -35.43 6.71 5.92
CA LEU A 35 -36.05 7.98 5.45
C LEU A 35 -35.66 9.40 5.95
N ASP A 36 -35.36 10.24 4.93
CA ASP A 36 -35.69 11.65 4.65
C ASP A 36 -35.31 12.78 5.64
N ALA A 37 -34.38 13.67 5.23
CA ALA A 37 -34.67 14.83 4.37
C ALA A 37 -33.49 15.82 4.28
N ASP A 38 -33.26 16.32 3.06
CA ASP A 38 -32.64 17.60 2.65
C ASP A 38 -31.32 18.08 3.29
N VAL A 39 -30.28 18.28 2.45
CA VAL A 39 -29.48 19.52 2.34
C VAL A 39 -28.43 19.40 1.21
N GLN A 40 -28.65 20.23 0.18
CA GLN A 40 -27.69 20.99 -0.64
C GLN A 40 -26.58 20.27 -1.44
N ASN A 41 -26.97 19.88 -2.65
CA ASN A 41 -26.32 20.18 -3.95
C ASN A 41 -24.91 20.81 -3.90
N THR A 42 -23.88 19.96 -3.90
CA THR A 42 -22.53 20.29 -4.39
C THR A 42 -22.35 19.60 -5.74
N GLN A 43 -22.28 20.39 -6.81
CA GLN A 43 -22.05 19.90 -8.17
C GLN A 43 -20.74 19.13 -8.25
N ARG A 44 -20.82 17.83 -8.52
CA ARG A 44 -19.69 17.02 -9.00
C ARG A 44 -19.17 17.62 -10.31
N PRO A 45 -17.84 17.68 -10.53
CA PRO A 45 -17.29 17.98 -11.84
C PRO A 45 -17.81 16.91 -12.81
N GLY A 46 -18.49 17.34 -13.87
CA GLY A 46 -19.03 16.44 -14.88
C GLY A 46 -17.90 15.67 -15.54
N LEU A 47 -17.86 14.36 -15.29
CA LEU A 47 -17.17 13.41 -16.16
C LEU A 47 -17.84 13.52 -17.53
N SER A 48 -17.08 13.96 -18.54
CA SER A 48 -17.58 14.08 -19.90
C SER A 48 -18.05 12.71 -20.40
N SER A 49 -19.18 12.64 -21.12
CA SER A 49 -19.72 11.37 -21.66
C SER A 49 -18.70 10.59 -22.50
N ALA A 50 -17.70 11.27 -23.04
CA ALA A 50 -16.57 10.66 -23.76
C ALA A 50 -15.79 9.62 -22.92
N ALA A 51 -15.64 9.81 -21.60
CA ALA A 51 -14.92 8.85 -20.75
C ALA A 51 -15.76 7.60 -20.45
N ASP A 52 -17.08 7.76 -20.30
CA ASP A 52 -18.00 6.64 -20.12
C ASP A 52 -18.23 5.87 -21.42
N GLU A 53 -18.16 6.55 -22.57
CA GLU A 53 -18.20 5.91 -23.89
C GLU A 53 -16.95 5.04 -24.14
N ASP A 54 -15.77 5.49 -23.70
CA ASP A 54 -14.49 4.77 -23.85
C ASP A 54 -14.44 3.50 -22.98
N TRP A 55 -14.94 3.59 -21.74
CA TRP A 55 -15.08 2.42 -20.85
C TRP A 55 -16.11 1.41 -21.37
N ASN A 56 -17.24 1.89 -21.91
CA ASN A 56 -18.23 0.99 -22.53
C ASN A 56 -17.69 0.32 -23.79
N HIS A 57 -16.84 1.00 -24.56
CA HIS A 57 -16.19 0.42 -25.74
C HIS A 57 -15.15 -0.65 -25.35
N LEU A 58 -14.41 -0.45 -24.24
CA LEU A 58 -13.50 -1.45 -23.66
C LEU A 58 -14.25 -2.68 -23.12
N LEU A 59 -15.36 -2.47 -22.41
CA LEU A 59 -16.20 -3.56 -21.91
C LEU A 59 -16.86 -4.34 -23.06
N GLN A 60 -17.25 -3.66 -24.15
CA GLN A 60 -17.75 -4.33 -25.34
C GLN A 60 -16.66 -5.12 -26.06
N HIS A 61 -15.43 -4.60 -26.16
CA HIS A 61 -14.30 -5.36 -26.71
C HIS A 61 -13.95 -6.60 -25.88
N ALA A 62 -13.95 -6.46 -24.55
CA ALA A 62 -13.75 -7.57 -23.62
C ALA A 62 -14.86 -8.62 -23.77
N ARG A 63 -16.13 -8.20 -23.88
CA ARG A 63 -17.26 -9.12 -24.14
C ARG A 63 -17.17 -9.79 -25.50
N ILE A 64 -16.72 -9.10 -26.55
CA ILE A 64 -16.55 -9.70 -27.89
C ILE A 64 -15.42 -10.75 -27.86
N GLN A 65 -14.33 -10.49 -27.14
CA GLN A 65 -13.27 -11.49 -26.91
C GLN A 65 -13.75 -12.67 -26.07
N GLU A 66 -14.52 -12.43 -25.02
CA GLU A 66 -15.11 -13.46 -24.16
C GLU A 66 -16.16 -14.29 -24.92
N THR A 67 -16.93 -13.68 -25.82
CA THR A 67 -17.91 -14.39 -26.67
C THR A 67 -17.21 -15.20 -27.76
N ALA A 68 -16.11 -14.68 -28.32
CA ALA A 68 -15.26 -15.41 -29.26
C ALA A 68 -14.51 -16.57 -28.59
N GLN A 69 -14.16 -16.47 -27.30
CA GLN A 69 -13.60 -17.57 -26.51
C GLN A 69 -14.68 -18.58 -26.07
N ASN A 70 -15.88 -18.12 -25.70
CA ASN A 70 -16.98 -18.99 -25.28
C ASN A 70 -17.64 -19.76 -26.43
N SER A 71 -17.59 -19.26 -27.68
CA SER A 71 -18.02 -20.04 -28.84
C SER A 71 -17.12 -21.25 -29.15
N TYR A 72 -15.94 -21.33 -28.53
CA TYR A 72 -15.02 -22.47 -28.62
C TYR A 72 -15.19 -23.49 -27.48
N LEU A 73 -15.94 -23.17 -26.42
CA LEU A 73 -16.08 -24.01 -25.23
C LEU A 73 -17.30 -24.96 -25.24
N GLN A 74 -18.01 -25.05 -26.37
CA GLN A 74 -19.15 -25.98 -26.53
C GLN A 74 -18.83 -27.18 -27.43
N GLY A 75 -17.54 -27.46 -27.64
CA GLY A 75 -17.04 -28.69 -28.25
C GLY A 75 -16.07 -29.36 -27.30
N ASP A 76 -16.28 -30.65 -27.06
CA ASP A 76 -15.46 -31.58 -26.30
C ASP A 76 -14.05 -31.73 -26.93
N VAL A 77 -13.24 -30.69 -26.80
CA VAL A 77 -11.89 -30.60 -27.36
C VAL A 77 -10.93 -30.38 -26.20
N ASP A 78 -10.08 -31.38 -26.00
CA ASP A 78 -8.83 -31.36 -25.26
C ASP A 78 -8.23 -29.93 -25.24
N PHE A 79 -8.10 -29.32 -24.05
CA PHE A 79 -7.57 -27.97 -23.90
C PHE A 79 -6.17 -27.94 -24.53
N ASP A 80 -6.06 -27.38 -25.73
CA ASP A 80 -4.80 -27.32 -26.45
C ASP A 80 -3.88 -26.31 -25.78
N VAL A 81 -3.05 -26.81 -24.86
CA VAL A 81 -2.05 -26.08 -24.08
C VAL A 81 -1.08 -25.28 -24.98
N ARG A 82 -1.05 -25.56 -26.30
CA ARG A 82 -0.27 -24.80 -27.29
C ARG A 82 -0.70 -23.33 -27.44
N PHE A 83 -1.91 -22.94 -27.02
CA PHE A 83 -2.27 -21.51 -26.96
C PHE A 83 -1.55 -20.74 -25.85
N LEU A 84 -0.94 -21.44 -24.88
CA LEU A 84 -0.05 -20.85 -23.88
C LEU A 84 1.41 -20.72 -24.36
N ASP A 85 1.75 -21.21 -25.56
CA ASP A 85 3.11 -21.08 -26.11
C ASP A 85 3.39 -19.67 -26.67
N ILE A 86 2.36 -18.83 -26.84
CA ILE A 86 2.53 -17.38 -26.96
C ILE A 86 2.51 -16.81 -25.55
N ALA A 87 3.49 -17.18 -24.73
CA ALA A 87 3.59 -16.61 -23.39
C ALA A 87 3.71 -15.09 -23.50
N PRO A 88 2.93 -14.32 -22.71
CA PRO A 88 3.07 -12.88 -22.70
C PRO A 88 4.54 -12.51 -22.41
N GLU A 89 5.07 -11.53 -23.14
CA GLU A 89 6.40 -10.99 -22.86
C GLU A 89 6.34 -10.29 -21.49
N LEU A 90 6.61 -11.07 -20.43
CA LEU A 90 6.70 -10.58 -19.08
C LEU A 90 8.12 -10.08 -18.80
N PHE A 91 8.17 -8.97 -18.09
CA PHE A 91 9.39 -8.35 -17.64
C PHE A 91 9.35 -8.10 -16.14
N ILE A 92 10.49 -8.24 -15.47
CA ILE A 92 10.69 -7.77 -14.10
C ILE A 92 11.31 -6.38 -14.15
N LEU A 93 10.62 -5.40 -13.58
CA LEU A 93 11.13 -4.07 -13.27
C LEU A 93 11.67 -4.03 -11.85
N LYS A 94 12.92 -3.60 -11.67
CA LYS A 94 13.47 -3.40 -10.33
C LYS A 94 13.03 -2.05 -9.74
N CYS A 95 12.60 -2.07 -8.50
CA CYS A 95 12.22 -0.89 -7.73
C CYS A 95 12.80 -0.95 -6.31
N THR A 96 12.72 0.17 -5.60
CA THR A 96 13.17 0.31 -4.22
C THR A 96 12.26 -0.52 -3.31
N VAL A 97 12.84 -1.24 -2.35
CA VAL A 97 12.07 -2.02 -1.36
C VAL A 97 11.01 -1.14 -0.70
N GLY A 98 9.77 -1.61 -0.67
CA GLY A 98 8.64 -0.91 -0.06
C GLY A 98 8.01 0.17 -0.94
N TRP A 99 8.53 0.38 -2.16
CA TRP A 99 7.97 1.31 -3.15
C TRP A 99 7.18 0.59 -4.25
N GLU A 100 7.04 -0.73 -4.18
CA GLU A 100 6.37 -1.55 -5.19
C GLU A 100 4.97 -1.02 -5.48
N ASP A 101 4.16 -0.81 -4.44
CA ASP A 101 2.77 -0.34 -4.57
C ASP A 101 2.68 1.09 -5.11
N ILE A 102 3.61 1.97 -4.71
CA ILE A 102 3.66 3.36 -5.17
C ILE A 102 4.02 3.40 -6.66
N VAL A 103 5.00 2.60 -7.07
CA VAL A 103 5.41 2.51 -8.48
C VAL A 103 4.29 1.86 -9.30
N LEU A 104 3.65 0.80 -8.79
CA LEU A 104 2.50 0.16 -9.43
C LEU A 104 1.35 1.16 -9.63
N PHE A 105 1.01 1.93 -8.58
CA PHE A 105 -0.01 2.96 -8.65
C PHE A 105 0.36 4.07 -9.65
N HIS A 106 1.63 4.52 -9.64
CA HIS A 106 2.11 5.52 -10.59
C HIS A 106 2.00 5.03 -12.04
N ILE A 107 2.35 3.77 -12.29
CA ILE A 107 2.19 3.16 -13.61
C ILE A 107 0.72 3.15 -13.99
N GLY A 108 -0.16 2.61 -13.15
CA GLY A 108 -1.60 2.55 -13.43
C GLY A 108 -2.22 3.92 -13.69
N ARG A 109 -1.76 4.98 -13.00
CA ARG A 109 -2.28 6.35 -13.15
C ARG A 109 -1.71 7.10 -14.36
N CYS A 110 -0.44 6.88 -14.70
CA CYS A 110 0.28 7.69 -15.69
C CYS A 110 0.56 6.95 -17.01
N MET A 111 0.19 5.68 -17.10
CA MET A 111 0.35 4.87 -18.31
C MET A 111 -0.37 5.50 -19.50
N ARG A 112 0.32 5.52 -20.64
CA ARG A 112 -0.28 5.85 -21.93
C ARG A 112 -0.29 4.62 -22.81
N LEU A 113 -1.35 4.43 -23.59
CA LEU A 113 -1.52 3.24 -24.45
C LEU A 113 -0.36 3.07 -25.44
N GLU A 114 0.26 4.17 -25.90
CA GLU A 114 1.37 4.11 -26.86
C GLU A 114 2.68 3.60 -26.24
N LEU A 115 2.73 3.41 -24.92
CA LEU A 115 3.89 2.80 -24.25
C LEU A 115 3.88 1.27 -24.33
N GLY A 116 2.75 0.67 -24.74
CA GLY A 116 2.65 -0.77 -24.97
C GLY A 116 2.63 -1.63 -23.70
N ILE A 117 2.33 -1.05 -22.54
CA ILE A 117 2.06 -1.79 -21.31
C ILE A 117 0.62 -2.33 -21.39
N LYS A 118 0.46 -3.64 -21.17
CA LYS A 118 -0.83 -4.33 -21.11
C LYS A 118 -1.28 -4.55 -19.67
N ALA A 119 -0.36 -4.97 -18.81
CA ALA A 119 -0.63 -5.22 -17.40
C ALA A 119 0.59 -4.91 -16.53
N THR A 120 0.35 -4.61 -15.26
CA THR A 120 1.39 -4.47 -14.24
C THR A 120 0.87 -5.01 -12.93
N PHE A 121 1.68 -5.76 -12.19
CA PHE A 121 1.29 -6.34 -10.92
C PHE A 121 2.48 -6.58 -9.99
N CYS A 122 2.19 -6.67 -8.69
CA CYS A 122 3.12 -7.15 -7.67
C CYS A 122 2.85 -8.63 -7.42
N ILE A 123 3.89 -9.43 -7.19
CA ILE A 123 3.72 -10.75 -6.58
C ILE A 123 3.96 -10.58 -5.08
N PRO A 124 2.99 -10.96 -4.22
CA PRO A 124 3.17 -10.91 -2.78
C PRO A 124 4.48 -11.58 -2.36
N LEU A 125 5.17 -11.01 -1.36
CA LEU A 125 6.42 -11.53 -0.78
C LEU A 125 7.67 -11.44 -1.68
N VAL A 126 7.53 -11.14 -2.97
CA VAL A 126 8.68 -10.87 -3.86
C VAL A 126 8.99 -9.38 -3.84
N GLN A 127 9.98 -9.01 -3.03
CA GLN A 127 10.40 -7.62 -2.85
C GLN A 127 11.20 -7.10 -4.04
N GLU A 128 11.28 -5.77 -4.16
CA GLU A 128 12.08 -5.02 -5.13
C GLU A 128 11.68 -5.22 -6.60
N THR A 129 10.56 -5.89 -6.86
CA THR A 129 10.19 -6.28 -8.22
C THR A 129 8.74 -5.99 -8.53
N LEU A 130 8.52 -5.41 -9.70
CA LEU A 130 7.23 -5.33 -10.35
C LEU A 130 7.23 -6.15 -11.62
N TRP A 131 6.11 -6.80 -11.89
CA TRP A 131 5.91 -7.60 -13.10
C TRP A 131 5.15 -6.77 -14.11
N LEU A 132 5.67 -6.73 -15.33
CA LEU A 132 5.16 -5.95 -16.44
C LEU A 132 4.86 -6.88 -17.59
N GLU A 133 3.62 -6.88 -18.07
CA GLU A 133 3.31 -7.38 -19.39
C GLU A 133 3.35 -6.20 -20.36
N ALA A 134 4.37 -6.15 -21.23
CA ALA A 134 4.54 -5.01 -22.12
C ALA A 134 5.35 -5.37 -23.37
N MET A 135 5.17 -4.61 -24.45
CA MET A 135 6.11 -4.60 -25.57
C MET A 135 7.27 -3.65 -25.23
N MET A 136 8.44 -4.21 -24.91
CA MET A 136 9.55 -3.42 -24.37
C MET A 136 10.23 -2.53 -25.44
N SER A 137 9.94 -1.23 -25.42
CA SER A 137 10.56 -0.21 -26.29
C SER A 137 11.57 0.66 -25.54
N SER A 138 12.47 1.36 -26.25
CA SER A 138 13.38 2.34 -25.64
C SER A 138 12.60 3.46 -24.95
N LYS A 139 11.55 3.97 -25.61
CA LYS A 139 10.63 4.98 -25.06
C LYS A 139 10.00 4.52 -23.75
N LEU A 140 9.58 3.25 -23.66
CA LEU A 140 9.04 2.67 -22.43
C LEU A 140 10.11 2.63 -21.33
N LYS A 141 11.33 2.17 -21.63
CA LYS A 141 12.43 2.13 -20.65
C LYS A 141 12.79 3.51 -20.12
N ASP A 142 12.82 4.52 -20.99
CA ASP A 142 13.11 5.90 -20.60
C ASP A 142 11.98 6.48 -19.74
N TRP A 143 10.73 6.17 -20.07
CA TRP A 143 9.57 6.56 -19.27
C TRP A 143 9.57 5.90 -17.89
N LEU A 144 9.80 4.57 -17.82
CA LEU A 144 9.92 3.82 -16.57
C LEU A 144 11.07 4.38 -15.72
N ALA A 145 12.18 4.78 -16.34
CA ALA A 145 13.29 5.40 -15.64
C ALA A 145 12.86 6.72 -14.99
N GLY A 146 11.89 7.45 -15.53
CA GLY A 146 11.37 8.69 -14.95
C GLY A 146 10.59 8.51 -13.64
N ILE A 147 10.11 7.29 -13.34
CA ILE A 147 9.22 7.04 -12.19
C ILE A 147 10.03 7.04 -10.88
N PRO A 148 9.59 7.77 -9.83
CA PRO A 148 10.19 7.69 -8.50
C PRO A 148 10.15 6.28 -7.93
N GLY A 149 11.25 5.82 -7.33
CA GLY A 149 11.36 4.48 -6.75
C GLY A 149 11.85 3.39 -7.72
N VAL A 150 11.82 3.61 -9.04
CA VAL A 150 12.39 2.67 -10.02
C VAL A 150 13.92 2.68 -9.97
N ILE A 151 14.54 1.51 -9.93
CA ILE A 151 15.99 1.35 -9.93
C ILE A 151 16.54 1.60 -11.33
N ARG A 152 17.60 2.40 -11.41
CA ARG A 152 18.23 2.82 -12.67
C ARG A 152 19.66 2.32 -12.78
N ARG A 153 20.08 1.96 -14.00
CA ARG A 153 21.48 1.69 -14.37
C ARG A 153 21.78 2.45 -15.65
N ASN A 154 22.79 3.32 -15.62
CA ASN A 154 23.14 4.18 -16.77
C ASN A 154 21.96 5.01 -17.30
N GLN A 155 21.18 5.63 -16.40
CA GLN A 155 19.96 6.40 -16.72
C GLN A 155 18.78 5.60 -17.30
N GLN A 156 18.90 4.29 -17.47
CA GLN A 156 17.81 3.44 -17.92
C GLN A 156 17.21 2.64 -16.76
N ALA A 157 15.91 2.36 -16.84
CA ALA A 157 15.25 1.46 -15.90
C ALA A 157 15.87 0.06 -15.98
N VAL A 158 16.12 -0.54 -14.81
CA VAL A 158 16.61 -1.91 -14.73
C VAL A 158 15.44 -2.87 -14.94
N VAL A 159 15.42 -3.51 -16.11
CA VAL A 159 14.36 -4.40 -16.56
C VAL A 159 14.95 -5.72 -17.08
N TYR A 160 14.36 -6.84 -16.68
CA TYR A 160 14.77 -8.19 -17.10
C TYR A 160 13.63 -8.87 -17.85
N ALA A 161 13.91 -9.45 -19.01
CA ALA A 161 12.95 -10.33 -19.69
C ALA A 161 12.86 -11.65 -18.93
N ILE A 162 11.64 -12.19 -18.83
CA ILE A 162 11.36 -13.44 -18.11
C ILE A 162 11.05 -14.54 -19.12
N SER A 163 11.54 -15.76 -18.86
CA SER A 163 11.23 -16.88 -19.74
C SER A 163 9.74 -17.28 -19.61
N PRO A 164 9.13 -17.87 -20.64
CA PRO A 164 7.76 -18.40 -20.56
C PRO A 164 7.52 -19.34 -19.36
N GLU A 165 8.51 -20.16 -18.99
CA GLU A 165 8.44 -21.08 -17.85
C GLU A 165 8.41 -20.34 -16.51
N GLU A 166 9.26 -19.33 -16.36
CA GLU A 166 9.30 -18.49 -15.17
C GLU A 166 8.04 -17.63 -15.04
N SER A 167 7.55 -17.10 -16.16
CA SER A 167 6.28 -16.39 -16.27
C SER A 167 5.12 -17.26 -15.76
N ARG A 168 5.00 -18.49 -16.27
CA ARG A 168 3.99 -19.45 -15.80
C ARG A 168 4.14 -19.75 -14.31
N ARG A 169 5.36 -19.98 -13.83
CA ARG A 169 5.63 -20.25 -12.41
C ARG A 169 5.23 -19.07 -11.52
N ALA A 170 5.49 -17.85 -11.96
CA ALA A 170 5.19 -16.63 -11.25
C ALA A 170 3.68 -16.40 -11.16
N LEU A 171 2.95 -16.59 -12.27
CA LEU A 171 1.50 -16.48 -12.32
C LEU A 171 0.79 -17.63 -11.58
N SER A 172 1.38 -18.82 -11.53
CA SER A 172 0.87 -19.95 -10.74
C SER A 172 1.28 -19.90 -9.27
N CYS A 173 2.04 -18.88 -8.85
CA CYS A 173 2.61 -18.83 -7.51
C CYS A 173 1.53 -18.45 -6.49
N THR A 174 0.88 -19.45 -5.91
CA THR A 174 0.11 -19.28 -4.68
C THR A 174 1.08 -19.36 -3.51
N VAL A 175 1.81 -18.27 -3.24
CA VAL A 175 2.60 -18.20 -2.00
C VAL A 175 1.62 -17.97 -0.87
N GLU A 176 1.42 -18.99 -0.03
CA GLU A 176 0.71 -18.80 1.23
C GLU A 176 1.48 -17.77 2.06
N SER A 177 0.77 -16.74 2.54
CA SER A 177 1.35 -15.76 3.44
C SER A 177 1.86 -16.50 4.68
N PRO A 178 3.15 -16.33 5.08
CA PRO A 178 3.63 -16.89 6.33
C PRO A 178 2.98 -16.23 7.55
N TYR A 179 2.21 -15.16 7.32
CA TYR A 179 1.47 -14.42 8.34
C TYR A 179 0.01 -14.85 8.35
N THR A 180 -0.50 -15.14 9.54
CA THR A 180 -1.91 -15.41 9.83
C THR A 180 -2.41 -14.46 10.91
N PRO A 181 -3.72 -14.12 10.94
CA PRO A 181 -4.28 -13.37 12.06
C PRO A 181 -3.97 -14.04 13.40
N GLY A 182 -3.50 -13.26 14.37
CA GLY A 182 -3.07 -13.71 15.68
C GLY A 182 -1.57 -14.05 15.78
N CYS A 183 -0.84 -14.14 14.67
CA CYS A 183 0.62 -14.36 14.75
C CYS A 183 1.37 -13.10 15.19
N TRP A 184 2.48 -13.31 15.88
CA TRP A 184 3.39 -12.23 16.27
C TRP A 184 4.37 -11.93 15.14
N VAL A 185 4.59 -10.65 14.92
CA VAL A 185 5.54 -10.15 13.92
C VAL A 185 6.43 -9.09 14.54
N LYS A 186 7.68 -9.08 14.09
CA LYS A 186 8.65 -8.05 14.40
C LYS A 186 8.90 -7.22 13.15
N VAL A 187 8.89 -5.91 13.32
CA VAL A 187 9.26 -4.99 12.24
C VAL A 187 10.79 -4.93 12.18
N HIS A 188 11.39 -5.30 11.05
CA HIS A 188 12.85 -5.33 10.90
C HIS A 188 13.43 -4.12 10.15
N ARG A 189 12.57 -3.28 9.54
CA ARG A 189 12.95 -2.08 8.77
C ARG A 189 11.93 -0.96 8.94
N GLY A 190 12.39 0.29 8.75
CA GLY A 190 11.54 1.49 8.77
C GLY A 190 11.40 2.14 10.14
N LYS A 191 10.40 3.02 10.30
CA LYS A 191 10.20 3.82 11.53
C LYS A 191 9.90 2.98 12.77
N PHE A 192 9.26 1.84 12.60
CA PHE A 192 8.85 0.94 13.69
C PHE A 192 9.88 -0.18 13.92
N THR A 193 11.13 -0.01 13.47
CA THR A 193 12.14 -1.08 13.55
C THR A 193 12.33 -1.54 15.00
N ARG A 194 12.25 -2.87 15.20
CA ARG A 194 12.27 -3.61 16.48
C ARG A 194 10.94 -3.69 17.22
N ASP A 195 9.91 -2.96 16.81
CA ASP A 195 8.59 -3.08 17.42
C ASP A 195 8.01 -4.47 17.12
N VAL A 196 7.39 -5.07 18.15
CA VAL A 196 6.69 -6.34 18.05
C VAL A 196 5.20 -6.06 18.12
N GLY A 197 4.45 -6.66 17.20
CA GLY A 197 3.02 -6.49 17.11
C GLY A 197 2.33 -7.78 16.73
N ILE A 198 1.01 -7.79 16.87
CA ILE A 198 0.16 -8.92 16.50
C ILE A 198 -0.56 -8.61 15.17
N VAL A 199 -0.56 -9.57 14.26
CA VAL A 199 -1.27 -9.44 12.99
C VAL A 199 -2.77 -9.54 13.26
N SER A 200 -3.54 -8.50 12.99
CA SER A 200 -5.00 -8.54 13.10
C SER A 200 -5.68 -8.92 11.78
N ASN A 201 -5.10 -8.52 10.65
CA ASN A 201 -5.62 -8.90 9.33
C ASN A 201 -4.48 -9.05 8.30
N VAL A 202 -4.69 -9.91 7.31
CA VAL A 202 -3.74 -10.17 6.22
C VAL A 202 -4.37 -9.73 4.90
N TYR A 203 -3.64 -8.95 4.13
CA TYR A 203 -4.02 -8.44 2.82
C TYR A 203 -3.04 -8.95 1.76
N PRO A 204 -3.39 -8.91 0.46
CA PRO A 204 -2.47 -9.29 -0.60
C PRO A 204 -1.14 -8.51 -0.63
N TRP A 205 -1.14 -7.28 -0.12
CA TRP A 205 0.02 -6.38 -0.11
C TRP A 205 0.77 -6.35 1.25
N GLY A 206 0.22 -6.95 2.31
CA GLY A 206 0.82 -6.87 3.65
C GLY A 206 -0.11 -7.27 4.78
N CYS A 207 0.13 -6.73 5.98
CA CYS A 207 -0.64 -7.00 7.18
C CYS A 207 -1.15 -5.71 7.83
N ARG A 208 -2.31 -5.79 8.47
CA ARG A 208 -2.66 -4.88 9.57
C ARG A 208 -2.07 -5.46 10.85
N VAL A 209 -1.21 -4.69 11.51
CA VAL A 209 -0.49 -5.08 12.71
C VAL A 209 -0.86 -4.12 13.84
N LEU A 210 -1.16 -4.67 15.01
CA LEU A 210 -1.45 -3.94 16.23
C LEU A 210 -0.20 -3.89 17.10
N PHE A 211 0.19 -2.70 17.54
CA PHE A 211 1.35 -2.46 18.39
C PHE A 211 0.93 -1.86 19.73
N VAL A 212 1.70 -2.13 20.79
CA VAL A 212 1.57 -1.39 22.04
C VAL A 212 2.08 0.03 21.78
N PRO A 213 1.25 1.07 21.94
CA PRO A 213 1.69 2.42 21.63
C PRO A 213 2.71 2.91 22.66
N ASN A 214 3.57 3.84 22.23
CA ASN A 214 4.51 4.52 23.10
C ASN A 214 4.11 5.99 23.22
N LEU A 215 3.18 6.27 24.14
CA LEU A 215 2.59 7.59 24.34
C LEU A 215 3.08 8.18 25.66
N ASP A 216 3.87 9.23 25.58
CA ASP A 216 4.21 10.06 26.74
C ASP A 216 3.21 11.21 26.88
N LEU A 217 2.25 11.05 27.79
CA LEU A 217 1.25 12.07 28.11
C LEU A 217 1.71 13.07 29.20
N HIS A 218 2.91 12.88 29.78
CA HIS A 218 3.37 13.67 30.93
C HIS A 218 4.17 14.92 30.52
N HIS A 219 4.75 14.95 29.31
CA HIS A 219 5.49 16.13 28.82
C HIS A 219 4.56 17.22 28.26
N ARG A 220 3.81 17.87 29.15
CA ARG A 220 3.09 19.12 28.88
C ARG A 220 3.96 20.32 29.29
N THR A 221 5.10 20.50 28.64
CA THR A 221 5.92 21.71 28.81
C THR A 221 5.79 22.57 27.54
N ASN A 222 5.01 23.64 27.66
CA ASN A 222 5.00 24.80 26.76
C ASN A 222 4.92 24.51 25.25
N GLY A 223 3.78 23.97 24.80
CA GLY A 223 3.43 23.94 23.38
C GLY A 223 4.12 22.87 22.53
N GLN A 224 4.94 22.01 23.12
CA GLN A 224 5.50 20.87 22.39
C GLN A 224 4.48 19.73 22.26
N ILE A 225 4.33 19.31 21.01
CA ILE A 225 3.50 18.21 20.52
C ILE A 225 3.93 16.94 21.23
N LEU A 226 3.00 16.18 21.84
CA LEU A 226 3.28 14.83 22.37
C LEU A 226 4.07 14.06 21.29
N SER A 227 5.32 13.73 21.56
CA SER A 227 6.14 12.97 20.63
C SER A 227 5.91 11.49 20.90
N VAL A 228 6.00 10.66 19.86
CA VAL A 228 6.22 9.23 20.06
C VAL A 228 7.65 9.11 20.55
N ASN A 229 7.82 9.01 21.87
CA ASN A 229 9.14 8.90 22.46
C ASN A 229 9.49 7.41 22.54
N HIS A 230 10.50 6.95 21.79
CA HIS A 230 10.90 5.54 21.83
C HIS A 230 11.52 5.14 23.18
N ASP A 231 11.91 6.13 24.00
CA ASP A 231 12.47 5.90 25.33
C ASP A 231 11.40 5.79 26.42
N SER A 232 10.13 6.13 26.15
CA SER A 232 9.07 5.90 27.14
C SER A 232 8.66 4.42 27.18
N GLU A 233 8.17 4.00 28.33
CA GLU A 233 7.68 2.64 28.53
C GLU A 233 6.40 2.42 27.70
N PRO A 234 6.29 1.32 26.93
CA PRO A 234 5.08 1.03 26.14
C PRO A 234 3.84 0.96 27.04
N LYS A 235 2.77 1.67 26.66
CA LYS A 235 1.52 1.76 27.43
C LYS A 235 0.34 1.67 26.50
N LEU A 236 -0.70 0.95 26.92
CA LEU A 236 -1.96 0.92 26.18
C LEU A 236 -2.54 2.33 26.05
N PHE A 237 -3.18 2.60 24.91
CA PHE A 237 -3.93 3.82 24.70
C PHE A 237 -5.09 3.89 25.71
N ASN A 238 -5.42 5.10 26.17
CA ASN A 238 -6.56 5.30 27.07
C ASN A 238 -7.24 6.60 26.68
N ALA A 239 -8.40 6.48 26.02
CA ALA A 239 -9.15 7.62 25.52
C ALA A 239 -9.46 8.62 26.63
N THR A 240 -9.92 8.16 27.79
CA THR A 240 -10.27 9.01 28.93
C THR A 240 -9.07 9.80 29.47
N LEU A 241 -7.87 9.20 29.54
CA LEU A 241 -6.65 9.90 29.95
C LEU A 241 -6.27 10.99 28.94
N VAL A 242 -6.43 10.72 27.65
CA VAL A 242 -6.12 11.67 26.57
C VAL A 242 -7.12 12.83 26.58
N GLU A 243 -8.42 12.55 26.75
CA GLU A 243 -9.46 13.56 26.88
C GLU A 243 -9.27 14.44 28.13
N ASN A 244 -8.94 13.82 29.28
CA ASN A 244 -8.62 14.53 30.51
C ASN A 244 -7.38 15.43 30.38
N ALA A 245 -6.44 15.06 29.50
CA ALA A 245 -5.32 15.90 29.13
C ALA A 245 -5.71 17.08 28.21
N GLY A 246 -7.00 17.22 27.87
CA GLY A 246 -7.54 18.26 27.00
C GLY A 246 -7.27 18.04 25.51
N LEU A 247 -7.11 16.78 25.10
CA LEU A 247 -6.84 16.41 23.72
C LEU A 247 -8.07 15.74 23.10
N HIS A 248 -8.28 16.00 21.81
CA HIS A 248 -9.44 15.47 21.10
C HIS A 248 -9.21 14.04 20.61
N VAL A 249 -10.12 13.14 20.98
CA VAL A 249 -10.20 11.75 20.52
C VAL A 249 -11.54 11.60 19.78
N VAL A 250 -11.54 10.88 18.66
CA VAL A 250 -12.76 10.52 17.93
C VAL A 250 -13.00 9.04 18.12
N GLU A 251 -14.18 8.67 18.62
CA GLU A 251 -14.62 7.27 18.65
C GLU A 251 -15.29 6.94 17.30
N GLU A 252 -14.75 5.95 16.58
CA GLU A 252 -15.25 5.52 15.26
C GLU A 252 -16.04 4.21 15.33
N GLY A 253 -16.02 3.53 16.47
CA GLY A 253 -16.71 2.26 16.68
C GLY A 253 -16.40 1.68 18.06
N GLU A 254 -16.91 0.48 18.32
CA GLU A 254 -16.66 -0.23 19.58
C GLU A 254 -15.16 -0.51 19.74
N SER A 255 -14.53 0.09 20.74
CA SER A 255 -13.08 0.00 20.98
C SER A 255 -12.18 0.53 19.85
N LEU A 256 -12.73 1.33 18.93
CA LEU A 256 -11.99 1.92 17.82
C LEU A 256 -11.90 3.45 17.99
N TYR A 257 -10.70 3.94 18.22
CA TYR A 257 -10.43 5.35 18.45
C TYR A 257 -9.50 5.92 17.39
N ARG A 258 -9.80 7.11 16.88
CA ARG A 258 -8.87 7.93 16.12
C ARG A 258 -8.35 9.03 17.02
N PHE A 259 -7.04 9.00 17.24
CA PHE A 259 -6.32 10.05 17.93
C PHE A 259 -5.18 10.55 17.06
N ARG A 260 -5.24 11.84 16.70
CA ARG A 260 -4.40 12.47 15.67
C ARG A 260 -4.55 11.73 14.33
N ARG A 261 -3.44 11.28 13.75
CA ARG A 261 -3.40 10.52 12.48
C ARG A 261 -3.26 9.02 12.70
N SER A 262 -3.51 8.55 13.92
CA SER A 262 -3.39 7.13 14.27
C SER A 262 -4.74 6.57 14.68
N ILE A 263 -4.97 5.33 14.24
CA ILE A 263 -6.12 4.53 14.60
C ILE A 263 -5.67 3.59 15.72
N TYR A 264 -6.48 3.49 16.76
CA TYR A 264 -6.27 2.62 17.91
C TYR A 264 -7.44 1.64 17.99
N ASP A 265 -7.13 0.36 18.02
CA ASP A 265 -8.07 -0.75 18.04
C ASP A 265 -7.78 -1.59 19.28
N HIS A 266 -8.76 -1.72 20.18
CA HIS A 266 -8.57 -2.33 21.51
C HIS A 266 -7.36 -1.74 22.26
N ASP A 267 -7.26 -0.41 22.28
CA ASP A 267 -6.17 0.36 22.89
C ASP A 267 -4.76 0.16 22.30
N LEU A 268 -4.64 -0.60 21.20
CA LEU A 268 -3.39 -0.82 20.48
C LEU A 268 -3.33 0.05 19.23
N VAL A 269 -2.15 0.55 18.86
CA VAL A 269 -2.02 1.35 17.63
C VAL A 269 -1.99 0.46 16.39
N THR A 270 -2.84 0.78 15.42
CA THR A 270 -3.00 0.06 14.17
C THR A 270 -2.07 0.60 13.10
N ARG A 271 -1.32 -0.29 12.44
CA ARG A 271 -0.47 0.03 11.28
C ARG A 271 -0.68 -0.96 10.15
N ARG A 272 -0.70 -0.45 8.93
CA ARG A 272 -0.66 -1.24 7.69
C ARG A 272 0.79 -1.35 7.27
N LEU A 273 1.33 -2.57 7.23
CA LEU A 273 2.74 -2.83 6.95
C LEU A 273 2.86 -3.82 5.79
N SER A 274 3.72 -3.48 4.82
CA SER A 274 4.11 -4.41 3.75
C SER A 274 4.82 -5.63 4.35
N PHE A 275 4.68 -6.79 3.73
CA PHE A 275 5.45 -7.98 4.09
C PHE A 275 6.96 -7.74 4.08
N SER A 276 7.44 -6.74 3.32
CA SER A 276 8.85 -6.38 3.24
C SER A 276 9.45 -5.76 4.51
N LEU A 277 8.59 -5.36 5.44
CA LEU A 277 8.97 -4.76 6.72
C LEU A 277 8.86 -5.74 7.88
N LEU A 278 8.26 -6.91 7.64
CA LEU A 278 7.86 -7.87 8.67
C LEU A 278 8.73 -9.10 8.67
N GLN A 279 8.94 -9.64 9.86
CA GLN A 279 9.51 -10.95 10.11
C GLN A 279 8.63 -11.65 11.15
N THR A 280 8.40 -12.95 11.02
CA THR A 280 7.73 -13.73 12.06
C THR A 280 8.53 -13.68 13.36
N ALA A 281 7.84 -13.51 14.49
CA ALA A 281 8.44 -13.51 15.81
C ALA A 281 7.89 -14.71 16.60
N ASP A 282 8.76 -15.64 16.97
CA ASP A 282 8.38 -16.84 17.75
C ASP A 282 8.26 -16.53 19.25
N GLU A 283 8.92 -15.46 19.71
CA GLU A 283 9.00 -15.06 21.12
C GLU A 283 8.77 -13.55 21.25
N ILE A 284 8.03 -13.16 22.28
CA ILE A 284 7.96 -11.76 22.72
C ILE A 284 9.31 -11.49 23.41
N PRO A 285 10.14 -10.56 22.92
CA PRO A 285 11.39 -10.23 23.58
C PRO A 285 11.09 -9.75 25.02
N GLU A 286 11.70 -10.42 26.00
CA GLU A 286 11.67 -10.01 27.42
C GLU A 286 12.28 -8.61 27.63
#